data_AF-A0A7W7SYH3-F1
#
_entry.id   AF-A0A7W7SYH3-F1
#
_cell.length_a   1.000
_cell.length_b   1.000
_cell.length_c   1.000
_cell.angle_alpha   90.00
_cell.angle_beta   90.00
_cell.angle_gamma   90.00
#
_symmetry.space_group_name_H-M   'P 1'
#
loop_
_entity.id
_entity.type
_entity.pdbx_description
1 polymer ?
#
loop_
_entity_poly.entity_id
_entity_poly.type
_entity_poly.pdbx_seq_one_letter_code
_entity_poly.pdbx_strand_id
1 'polypeptide(L)'
;MAQRKRSDPTEDRWNEAMSVERLSQAHDIVGRLMPRPDAASEVWMDFYRRSVRVYERVAEVDRGHHHEALYWAGRERVKAELLASSDRNDE
;
A
#
# COMPACT_ATOMS: atom_id res chain seq x y z
N MET A 1 28.12 1.02 -20.84
CA MET A 1 27.94 1.27 -19.40
C MET A 1 26.48 1.65 -19.19
N ALA A 2 25.65 0.73 -18.70
CA ALA A 2 24.20 0.96 -18.58
C ALA A 2 23.93 2.02 -17.51
N GLN A 3 23.29 3.12 -17.89
CA GLN A 3 22.79 4.13 -16.98
C GLN A 3 21.75 3.45 -16.07
N ARG A 4 22.13 3.11 -14.83
CA ARG A 4 21.15 2.77 -13.78
C ARG A 4 20.25 4.00 -13.65
N LYS A 5 19.04 3.93 -14.23
CA LYS A 5 17.96 4.88 -13.91
C LYS A 5 17.89 4.93 -12.40
N ARG A 6 18.11 6.11 -11.80
CA ARG A 6 17.83 6.25 -10.37
C ARG A 6 16.35 5.98 -10.20
N SER A 7 16.01 4.94 -9.45
CA SER A 7 14.63 4.66 -9.07
C SER A 7 14.06 5.87 -8.35
N ASP A 8 12.77 6.11 -8.52
CA ASP A 8 12.05 7.07 -7.68
C ASP A 8 12.19 6.61 -6.22
N PRO A 9 12.62 7.48 -5.28
CA PRO A 9 12.71 7.13 -3.86
C PRO A 9 11.41 6.55 -3.27
N THR A 10 10.27 6.84 -3.89
CA THR A 10 8.96 6.30 -3.52
C THR A 10 8.78 4.85 -4.00
N GLU A 11 9.22 4.55 -5.23
CA GLU A 11 9.20 3.18 -5.77
C GLU A 11 10.12 2.25 -4.98
N ASP A 12 11.32 2.73 -4.59
CA ASP A 12 12.25 1.95 -3.78
C ASP A 12 11.65 1.55 -2.43
N ARG A 13 10.88 2.45 -1.80
CA ARG A 13 10.18 2.17 -0.54
C ARG A 13 9.01 1.20 -0.70
N TRP A 14 8.30 1.25 -1.83
CA TRP A 14 7.28 0.23 -2.13
C TRP A 14 7.90 -1.14 -2.41
N ASN A 15 9.07 -1.19 -3.05
CA ASN A 15 9.83 -2.42 -3.21
C ASN A 15 10.30 -2.98 -1.85
N GLU A 16 10.73 -2.10 -0.94
CA GLU A 16 11.05 -2.48 0.45
C GLU A 16 9.82 -3.04 1.16
N ALA A 17 8.67 -2.36 1.05
CA ALA A 17 7.40 -2.80 1.64
C ALA A 17 6.98 -4.20 1.13
N MET A 18 7.21 -4.51 -0.13
CA MET A 18 6.91 -5.83 -0.71
C MET A 18 7.86 -6.95 -0.26
N SER A 19 9.01 -6.59 0.33
CA SER A 19 10.00 -7.54 0.82
C SER A 19 9.84 -7.90 2.30
N VAL A 20 8.93 -7.24 3.02
CA VAL A 20 8.71 -7.51 4.44
C VAL A 20 7.97 -8.84 4.66
N GLU A 21 8.29 -9.50 5.77
CA GLU A 21 7.75 -10.82 6.10
C GLU A 21 6.91 -10.81 7.38
N ARG A 22 6.76 -9.64 8.02
CA ARG A 22 6.02 -9.50 9.27
C ARG A 22 5.03 -8.34 9.21
N LEU A 23 3.88 -8.53 9.85
CA LEU A 23 2.84 -7.51 9.89
C LEU A 23 3.32 -6.19 10.51
N SER A 24 4.14 -6.24 11.57
CA SER A 24 4.67 -5.03 12.21
C SER A 24 5.55 -4.20 11.25
N GLN A 25 6.38 -4.87 10.44
CA GLN A 25 7.23 -4.20 9.45
C GLN A 25 6.39 -3.58 8.32
N ALA A 26 5.33 -4.27 7.90
CA ALA A 26 4.38 -3.73 6.93
C ALA A 26 3.73 -2.44 7.44
N HIS A 27 3.27 -2.43 8.69
CA HIS A 27 2.71 -1.21 9.30
C HIS A 27 3.72 -0.06 9.34
N ASP A 28 4.97 -0.34 9.72
CA ASP A 28 6.01 0.68 9.80
C ASP A 28 6.28 1.32 8.43
N ILE A 29 6.47 0.51 7.39
CA ILE A 29 6.81 1.01 6.05
C ILE A 29 5.60 1.66 5.38
N VAL A 30 4.43 1.01 5.42
CA VAL A 30 3.19 1.57 4.85
C VAL A 30 2.83 2.89 5.55
N GLY A 31 3.01 2.99 6.87
CA GLY A 31 2.78 4.23 7.62
C GLY A 31 3.69 5.38 7.17
N ARG A 32 4.95 5.10 6.80
CA ARG A 32 5.88 6.09 6.26
C ARG A 32 5.58 6.52 4.82
N LEU A 33 4.84 5.69 4.09
CA LEU A 33 4.41 5.92 2.70
C LEU A 33 3.08 6.64 2.60
N MET A 34 2.43 6.92 3.74
CA MET A 34 1.13 7.58 3.78
C MET A 34 1.19 8.94 3.08
N PRO A 35 0.28 9.21 2.12
CA PRO A 35 0.16 10.52 1.49
C PRO A 35 -0.19 11.60 2.51
N ARG A 36 0.04 12.86 2.12
CA ARG A 36 -0.42 13.98 2.93
C ARG A 36 -1.95 14.00 3.03
N PRO A 37 -2.54 14.51 4.12
CA PRO A 37 -3.99 14.60 4.27
C PRO A 37 -4.70 15.37 3.15
N ASP A 38 -4.01 16.33 2.54
CA ASP A 38 -4.47 17.19 1.44
C ASP A 38 -4.12 16.64 0.04
N ALA A 39 -3.54 15.44 -0.06
CA ALA A 39 -3.21 14.83 -1.34
C ALA A 39 -4.48 14.50 -2.15
N ALA A 40 -4.35 14.51 -3.48
CA ALA A 40 -5.44 14.17 -4.39
C ALA A 40 -5.96 12.75 -4.16
N SER A 41 -7.25 12.54 -4.45
CA SER A 41 -7.92 11.24 -4.33
C SER A 41 -7.20 10.12 -5.09
N GLU A 42 -6.63 10.42 -6.26
CA GLU A 42 -5.84 9.48 -7.06
C GLU A 42 -4.60 8.96 -6.32
N VAL A 43 -3.90 9.85 -5.59
CA VAL A 43 -2.69 9.50 -4.81
C VAL A 43 -3.07 8.61 -3.63
N TRP A 44 -4.17 8.93 -2.96
CA TRP A 44 -4.72 8.09 -1.89
C TRP A 44 -5.18 6.73 -2.41
N MET A 45 -5.83 6.68 -3.57
CA MET A 45 -6.27 5.44 -4.20
C MET A 45 -5.07 4.54 -4.56
N ASP A 46 -4.01 5.09 -5.15
CA ASP A 46 -2.79 4.34 -5.47
C ASP A 46 -2.12 3.82 -4.19
N PHE A 47 -2.01 4.65 -3.16
CA PHE A 47 -1.52 4.23 -1.84
C PHE A 47 -2.31 3.04 -1.30
N TYR A 48 -3.65 3.13 -1.25
CA TYR A 48 -4.48 2.04 -0.73
C TYR A 48 -4.32 0.75 -1.54
N ARG A 49 -4.28 0.84 -2.87
CA ARG A 49 -4.09 -0.34 -3.74
C ARG A 49 -2.74 -1.00 -3.53
N ARG A 50 -1.67 -0.23 -3.35
CA ARG A 50 -0.34 -0.77 -3.07
C ARG A 50 -0.25 -1.36 -1.66
N SER A 51 -0.86 -0.72 -0.66
CA SER A 51 -0.98 -1.24 0.71
C SER A 51 -1.68 -2.59 0.76
N VAL A 52 -2.77 -2.78 0.00
CA VAL A 52 -3.46 -4.08 -0.12
C VAL A 52 -2.49 -5.19 -0.51
N ARG A 53 -1.67 -4.97 -1.55
CA ARG A 53 -0.72 -5.97 -2.04
C ARG A 53 0.34 -6.32 -0.99
N VAL A 54 0.83 -5.34 -0.24
CA VAL A 54 1.79 -5.58 0.86
C VAL A 54 1.16 -6.47 1.94
N TYR A 55 -0.05 -6.12 2.40
CA TYR A 55 -0.73 -6.90 3.45
C TYR A 55 -1.14 -8.30 2.97
N GLU A 56 -1.58 -8.47 1.72
CA GLU A 56 -1.85 -9.79 1.14
C GLU A 56 -0.60 -10.66 1.11
N ARG A 57 0.53 -10.10 0.67
CA ARG A 57 1.81 -10.81 0.66
C ARG A 57 2.24 -11.23 2.06
N VAL A 58 2.12 -10.34 3.04
CA VAL A 58 2.43 -10.64 4.44
C VAL A 58 1.49 -11.70 5.00
N ALA A 59 0.21 -11.69 4.63
CA ALA A 59 -0.72 -12.73 5.07
C ALA A 59 -0.28 -14.14 4.61
N GLU A 60 0.36 -14.26 3.45
CA GLU A 60 0.89 -15.54 2.96
C GLU A 60 2.14 -16.00 3.72
N VAL A 61 3.00 -15.06 4.12
CA VAL A 61 4.31 -15.34 4.73
C VAL A 61 4.24 -15.42 6.26
N ASP A 62 3.59 -14.45 6.91
CA ASP A 62 3.38 -14.38 8.35
C ASP A 62 2.10 -15.14 8.75
N ARG A 63 2.20 -16.47 8.80
CA ARG A 63 1.05 -17.33 9.14
C ARG A 63 0.48 -17.07 10.54
N GLY A 64 1.27 -16.49 11.46
CA GLY A 64 0.83 -16.15 12.81
C GLY A 64 -0.12 -14.95 12.83
N HIS A 65 0.02 -14.03 11.87
CA HIS A 65 -0.80 -12.83 11.72
C HIS A 65 -1.64 -12.86 10.44
N HIS A 66 -1.82 -14.02 9.83
CA HIS A 66 -2.52 -14.18 8.55
C HIS A 66 -3.87 -13.47 8.51
N HIS A 67 -4.73 -13.73 9.51
CA HIS A 67 -6.07 -13.14 9.57
C HIS A 67 -6.04 -11.63 9.81
N GLU A 68 -5.07 -11.14 10.59
CA GLU A 68 -4.91 -9.71 10.84
C GLU A 68 -4.42 -8.99 9.58
N ALA A 69 -3.44 -9.56 8.88
CA ALA A 69 -2.96 -9.04 7.60
C ALA A 69 -4.08 -9.01 6.54
N LEU A 70 -4.91 -10.06 6.45
CA LEU A 70 -6.08 -10.05 5.56
C LEU A 70 -7.13 -9.02 5.96
N TYR A 71 -7.36 -8.80 7.25
CA TYR A 71 -8.24 -7.74 7.72
C TYR A 71 -7.76 -6.37 7.23
N TRP A 72 -6.46 -6.09 7.35
CA TRP A 72 -5.87 -4.85 6.85
C TRP A 72 -5.98 -4.73 5.33
N ALA A 73 -5.67 -5.78 4.58
CA ALA A 73 -5.86 -5.80 3.13
C ALA A 73 -7.33 -5.50 2.73
N GLY A 74 -8.30 -6.11 3.42
CA GLY A 74 -9.72 -5.85 3.18
C GLY A 74 -10.10 -4.39 3.47
N ARG A 75 -9.64 -3.84 4.60
CA ARG A 75 -9.90 -2.44 4.96
C ARG A 75 -9.34 -1.46 3.93
N GLU A 76 -8.09 -1.66 3.50
CA GLU A 76 -7.45 -0.77 2.52
C GLU A 76 -8.13 -0.88 1.15
N ARG A 77 -8.60 -2.08 0.76
CA ARG A 77 -9.39 -2.29 -0.46
C ARG A 77 -10.69 -1.47 -0.44
N VAL A 78 -11.46 -1.54 0.66
CA VAL A 78 -12.69 -0.77 0.81
C VAL A 78 -12.43 0.74 0.67
N LYS A 79 -11.34 1.25 1.25
CA LYS A 79 -10.98 2.67 1.10
C LYS A 79 -10.63 3.04 -0.35
N ALA A 80 -9.89 2.18 -1.06
CA ALA A 80 -9.59 2.39 -2.48
C ALA A 80 -10.87 2.42 -3.34
N GLU A 81 -11.80 1.50 -3.05
CA GLU A 81 -13.09 1.41 -3.75
C GLU A 81 -13.98 2.61 -3.48
N LEU A 82 -14.04 3.08 -2.23
CA LEU A 82 -14.78 4.29 -1.87
C LEU A 82 -14.28 5.51 -2.64
N LEU A 83 -12.96 5.73 -2.69
CA LEU A 83 -12.38 6.84 -3.46
C LEU A 83 -12.65 6.71 -4.95
N ALA A 84 -12.54 5.51 -5.51
CA ALA A 84 -12.84 5.26 -6.92
C ALA A 84 -14.33 5.44 -7.28
N SER A 85 -15.23 5.35 -6.28
CA SER A 85 -16.66 5.60 -6.44
C SER A 85 -17.01 7.08 -6.28
N SER A 86 -16.31 7.80 -5.40
CA SER A 86 -16.48 9.24 -5.19
C SER A 86 -16.03 10.05 -6.41
N ASP A 87 -14.88 9.69 -7.00
CA ASP A 87 -14.31 10.35 -8.18
C ASP A 87 -15.21 10.25 -9.44
N ARG A 88 -16.16 9.30 -9.45
CA ARG A 88 -17.08 9.06 -10.57
C ARG A 88 -18.40 9.86 -10.47
N ASN A 89 -18.67 10.51 -9.33
CA ASN A 89 -19.92 11.24 -9.09
C ASN A 89 -19.78 12.77 -9.29
N ASP A 90 -18.58 13.25 -9.68
CA ASP A 90 -18.30 14.67 -9.96
C ASP A 90 -18.51 15.04 -11.45
N GLU A 91 -19.61 14.58 -12.07
CA GLU A 91 -20.01 14.91 -13.47
C GLU A 91 -21.32 15.69 -13.54
#